data_AF-A0A6A8LQ61-F1
#
_entry.id   AF-A0A6A8LQ61-F1
#
_cell.length_a   1.000
_cell.length_b   1.000
_cell.length_c   1.000
_cell.angle_alpha   90.00
_cell.angle_beta   90.00
_cell.angle_gamma   90.00
#
_symmetry.space_group_name_H-M   'P 1'
#
loop_
_entity.id
_entity.type
_entity.pdbx_description
1 polymer ?
#
loop_
_entity_poly.entity_id
_entity_poly.type
_entity_poly.pdbx_seq_one_letter_code
_entity_poly.pdbx_strand_id
1 'polypeptide(L)'
;MKELVFGHKNPDTDAIVAAKVYSYLQNKLGADTEAVALGTPNEETKFVLDYFKEEYPRVITTAKNEVEAVMLVDHNEAQQSVDDIKELTVTHVVDHHRIANFETAAPLYYHAEPLGCSSTVIYKEFKANNVEVPAKLAGLMLSAIISDTLLLKSPTTTDEDVAAVKELAEIAGVNYEEYGLEMLKAGTNLSSKTEEELISADAKS
;
A
#
# COMPACT_ATOMS: atom_id res chain seq x y z
N MET A 1 18.30 -3.72 -12.31
CA MET A 1 17.39 -4.68 -12.96
C MET A 1 16.00 -4.23 -12.59
N LYS A 2 15.05 -4.29 -13.53
CA LYS A 2 13.69 -3.82 -13.25
C LYS A 2 13.00 -4.77 -12.25
N GLU A 3 12.32 -4.21 -11.25
CA GLU A 3 11.50 -4.95 -10.28
C GLU A 3 10.09 -4.36 -10.24
N LEU A 4 9.10 -5.20 -9.92
CA LEU A 4 7.72 -4.74 -9.69
C LEU A 4 7.45 -4.66 -8.18
N VAL A 5 6.71 -3.62 -7.78
CA VAL A 5 6.27 -3.39 -6.40
C VAL A 5 4.75 -3.49 -6.36
N PHE A 6 4.20 -4.33 -5.48
CA PHE A 6 2.75 -4.51 -5.39
C PHE A 6 2.30 -4.96 -4.00
N GLY A 7 1.07 -4.58 -3.68
CA GLY A 7 0.31 -5.09 -2.54
C GLY A 7 -0.39 -6.42 -2.83
N HIS A 8 -1.29 -6.83 -1.93
CA HIS A 8 -2.05 -8.07 -2.08
C HIS A 8 -3.12 -8.01 -3.19
N LYS A 9 -3.65 -9.18 -3.55
CA LYS A 9 -4.89 -9.33 -4.33
C LYS A 9 -6.09 -8.72 -3.61
N ASN A 10 -7.08 -8.28 -4.37
CA ASN A 10 -8.20 -7.47 -3.85
C ASN A 10 -7.66 -6.26 -3.09
N PRO A 11 -6.88 -5.39 -3.76
CA PRO A 11 -6.10 -4.38 -3.07
C PRO A 11 -7.01 -3.35 -2.41
N ASP A 12 -6.70 -3.05 -1.16
CA ASP A 12 -7.26 -1.92 -0.43
C ASP A 12 -6.42 -0.64 -0.70
N THR A 13 -6.70 0.43 0.05
CA THR A 13 -6.02 1.70 -0.15
C THR A 13 -4.54 1.60 0.25
N ASP A 14 -4.18 0.90 1.33
CA ASP A 14 -2.77 0.76 1.71
C ASP A 14 -1.99 -0.08 0.69
N ALA A 15 -2.51 -1.22 0.27
CA ALA A 15 -1.89 -2.04 -0.77
C ALA A 15 -1.49 -1.26 -2.03
N ILE A 16 -2.37 -0.38 -2.52
CA ILE A 16 -2.11 0.47 -3.70
C ILE A 16 -1.13 1.60 -3.39
N VAL A 17 -1.36 2.31 -2.30
CA VAL A 17 -0.56 3.47 -1.93
C VAL A 17 0.86 3.05 -1.57
N ALA A 18 1.03 2.05 -0.71
CA ALA A 18 2.30 1.48 -0.30
C ALA A 18 3.14 1.10 -1.52
N ALA A 19 2.54 0.49 -2.54
CA ALA A 19 3.26 0.08 -3.74
C ALA A 19 3.81 1.30 -4.50
N LYS A 20 2.99 2.35 -4.65
CA LYS A 20 3.38 3.60 -5.29
C LYS A 20 4.48 4.34 -4.52
N VAL A 21 4.32 4.49 -3.21
CA VAL A 21 5.24 5.30 -2.39
C VAL A 21 6.55 4.58 -2.14
N TYR A 22 6.52 3.26 -2.00
CA TYR A 22 7.73 2.46 -1.86
C TYR A 22 8.49 2.38 -3.18
N SER A 23 7.81 2.21 -4.31
CA SER A 23 8.46 2.31 -5.63
C SER A 23 9.09 3.68 -5.85
N TYR A 24 8.45 4.77 -5.42
CA TYR A 24 9.06 6.11 -5.47
C TYR A 24 10.34 6.18 -4.63
N LEU A 25 10.30 5.70 -3.38
CA LEU A 25 11.45 5.69 -2.48
C LEU A 25 12.61 4.89 -3.09
N GLN A 26 12.35 3.66 -3.54
CA GLN A 26 13.37 2.78 -4.11
C GLN A 26 14.00 3.37 -5.37
N ASN A 27 13.21 4.01 -6.25
CA ASN A 27 13.75 4.75 -7.39
C ASN A 27 14.65 5.93 -6.96
N LYS A 28 14.32 6.64 -5.86
CA LYS A 28 15.19 7.68 -5.29
C LYS A 28 16.50 7.13 -4.73
N LEU A 29 16.49 5.88 -4.30
CA LEU A 29 17.67 5.15 -3.82
C LEU A 29 18.45 4.43 -4.94
N GLY A 30 18.04 4.62 -6.20
CA GLY A 30 18.75 4.13 -7.39
C GLY A 30 18.31 2.75 -7.89
N ALA A 31 17.21 2.21 -7.36
CA ALA A 31 16.56 1.05 -7.96
C ALA A 31 15.81 1.44 -9.26
N ASP A 32 15.40 0.44 -10.03
CA ASP A 32 14.54 0.58 -11.21
C ASP A 32 13.24 -0.19 -10.92
N THR A 33 12.23 0.52 -10.41
CA THR A 33 10.99 -0.11 -9.93
C THR A 33 9.74 0.49 -10.55
N GLU A 34 8.72 -0.34 -10.75
CA GLU A 34 7.37 0.07 -11.17
C GLU A 34 6.33 -0.42 -10.15
N ALA A 35 5.43 0.48 -9.73
CA ALA A 35 4.30 0.11 -8.88
C ALA A 35 3.15 -0.44 -9.72
N VAL A 36 2.66 -1.62 -9.37
CA VAL A 36 1.55 -2.32 -10.05
C VAL A 36 0.52 -2.81 -9.02
N ALA A 37 -0.65 -3.22 -9.49
CA ALA A 37 -1.74 -3.72 -8.64
C ALA A 37 -2.16 -5.14 -9.04
N LEU A 38 -2.61 -5.92 -8.05
CA LEU A 38 -3.14 -7.27 -8.24
C LEU A 38 -4.68 -7.30 -8.32
N GLY A 39 -5.29 -6.16 -8.61
CA GLY A 39 -6.72 -6.00 -8.77
C GLY A 39 -7.08 -4.54 -9.09
N THR A 40 -8.33 -4.32 -9.48
CA THR A 40 -8.85 -2.97 -9.71
C THR A 40 -9.00 -2.25 -8.37
N PRO A 41 -8.54 -0.98 -8.24
CA PRO A 41 -8.76 -0.19 -7.03
C PRO A 41 -10.24 -0.13 -6.64
N ASN A 42 -10.52 -0.22 -5.33
CA ASN A 42 -11.88 -0.10 -4.81
C ASN A 42 -12.36 1.38 -4.84
N GLU A 43 -13.62 1.65 -4.44
CA GLU A 43 -14.20 3.00 -4.50
C GLU A 43 -13.50 4.01 -3.59
N GLU A 44 -13.00 3.57 -2.43
CA GLU A 44 -12.21 4.41 -1.53
C GLU A 44 -10.88 4.77 -2.19
N THR A 45 -10.16 3.78 -2.72
CA THR A 45 -8.87 4.01 -3.36
C THR A 45 -9.01 4.83 -4.64
N LYS A 46 -10.09 4.67 -5.42
CA LYS A 46 -10.43 5.54 -6.55
C LYS A 46 -10.57 7.00 -6.10
N PHE A 47 -11.31 7.24 -5.02
CA PHE A 47 -11.45 8.58 -4.45
C PHE A 47 -10.07 9.17 -4.09
N VAL A 48 -9.19 8.39 -3.46
CA VAL A 48 -7.83 8.81 -3.09
C VAL A 48 -7.03 9.21 -4.34
N LEU A 49 -6.97 8.32 -5.34
CA LEU A 49 -6.21 8.56 -6.57
C LEU A 49 -6.75 9.78 -7.34
N ASP A 50 -8.07 9.90 -7.47
CA ASP A 50 -8.70 11.02 -8.17
C ASP A 50 -8.50 12.36 -7.42
N TYR A 51 -8.64 12.36 -6.09
CA TYR A 51 -8.45 13.55 -5.25
C TYR A 51 -7.05 14.13 -5.41
N PHE A 52 -6.03 13.26 -5.36
CA PHE A 52 -4.62 13.65 -5.49
C PHE A 52 -4.11 13.69 -6.94
N LYS A 53 -4.99 13.45 -7.93
CA LYS A 53 -4.65 13.40 -9.37
C LYS A 53 -3.48 12.46 -9.64
N GLU A 54 -3.52 11.31 -9.00
CA GLU A 54 -2.55 10.24 -9.16
C GLU A 54 -3.04 9.25 -10.22
N GLU A 55 -2.13 8.79 -11.07
CA GLU A 55 -2.48 7.81 -12.10
C GLU A 55 -2.81 6.46 -11.46
N TYR A 56 -3.78 5.76 -12.03
CA TYR A 56 -4.12 4.41 -11.62
C TYR A 56 -2.94 3.47 -11.91
N PRO A 57 -2.58 2.57 -10.98
CA PRO A 57 -1.55 1.58 -11.24
C PRO A 57 -2.02 0.61 -12.34
N ARG A 58 -1.05 0.11 -13.11
CA ARG A 58 -1.31 -0.97 -14.05
C ARG A 58 -1.67 -2.24 -13.27
N VAL A 59 -2.73 -2.91 -13.70
CA VAL A 59 -3.15 -4.18 -13.12
C VAL A 59 -2.45 -5.34 -13.83
N ILE A 60 -1.91 -6.27 -13.07
CA ILE A 60 -1.25 -7.48 -13.57
C ILE A 60 -1.84 -8.73 -12.91
N THR A 61 -1.68 -9.88 -13.58
CA THR A 61 -2.03 -11.21 -13.03
C THR A 61 -0.79 -12.08 -12.80
N THR A 62 0.27 -11.86 -13.58
CA THR A 62 1.57 -12.53 -13.51
C THR A 62 2.69 -11.50 -13.62
N ALA A 63 3.83 -11.76 -13.00
CA ALA A 63 5.00 -10.86 -13.05
C ALA A 63 6.22 -11.49 -13.72
N LYS A 64 6.32 -12.82 -13.78
CA LYS A 64 7.47 -13.56 -14.32
C LYS A 64 7.72 -13.33 -15.80
N ASN A 65 6.69 -12.96 -16.53
CA ASN A 65 6.77 -12.57 -17.95
C ASN A 65 7.41 -11.18 -18.16
N GLU A 66 7.65 -10.41 -17.10
CA GLU A 66 8.20 -9.04 -17.16
C GLU A 66 9.51 -8.88 -16.39
N VAL A 67 9.62 -9.52 -15.22
CA VAL A 67 10.73 -9.34 -14.28
C VAL A 67 11.15 -10.65 -13.63
N GLU A 68 12.37 -10.66 -13.08
CA GLU A 68 12.90 -11.80 -12.30
C GLU A 68 12.71 -11.63 -10.79
N ALA A 69 12.48 -10.39 -10.35
CA ALA A 69 12.47 -10.00 -8.95
C ALA A 69 11.36 -8.98 -8.64
N VAL A 70 10.84 -9.04 -7.42
CA VAL A 70 9.71 -8.24 -6.94
C VAL A 70 9.91 -7.79 -5.51
N MET A 71 9.19 -6.72 -5.16
CA MET A 71 9.08 -6.19 -3.80
C MET A 71 7.63 -6.26 -3.34
N LEU A 72 7.38 -6.86 -2.19
CA LEU A 72 6.05 -6.97 -1.61
C LEU A 72 5.84 -5.83 -0.61
N VAL A 73 4.66 -5.23 -0.66
CA VAL A 73 4.20 -4.31 0.37
C VAL A 73 2.88 -4.80 0.92
N ASP A 74 2.61 -4.54 2.20
CA ASP A 74 1.30 -4.79 2.83
C ASP A 74 0.80 -6.25 2.80
N HIS A 75 1.69 -7.19 2.48
CA HIS A 75 1.45 -8.62 2.61
C HIS A 75 2.76 -9.41 2.49
N ASN A 76 2.68 -10.66 2.93
CA ASN A 76 3.73 -11.66 2.74
C ASN A 76 3.18 -13.04 2.35
N GLU A 77 1.95 -13.39 2.73
CA GLU A 77 1.44 -14.74 2.51
C GLU A 77 1.26 -15.04 1.01
N ALA A 78 1.85 -16.12 0.50
CA ALA A 78 1.91 -16.40 -0.94
C ALA A 78 0.54 -16.47 -1.63
N GLN A 79 -0.51 -16.92 -0.93
CA GLN A 79 -1.87 -17.01 -1.47
C GLN A 79 -2.53 -15.64 -1.69
N GLN A 80 -2.05 -14.59 -1.02
CA GLN A 80 -2.51 -13.21 -1.18
C GLN A 80 -1.74 -12.48 -2.29
N SER A 81 -0.63 -13.05 -2.75
CA SER A 81 0.28 -12.42 -3.71
C SER A 81 -0.06 -12.76 -5.17
N VAL A 82 0.80 -12.31 -6.10
CA VAL A 82 0.68 -12.56 -7.54
C VAL A 82 0.72 -14.06 -7.84
N ASP A 83 0.01 -14.51 -8.89
CA ASP A 83 -0.24 -15.94 -9.14
C ASP A 83 1.05 -16.77 -9.27
N ASP A 84 2.09 -16.18 -9.85
CA ASP A 84 3.39 -16.78 -10.12
C ASP A 84 4.47 -16.38 -9.10
N ILE A 85 4.09 -15.96 -7.88
CA ILE A 85 5.04 -15.52 -6.84
C ILE A 85 6.15 -16.53 -6.54
N LYS A 86 5.87 -17.83 -6.67
CA LYS A 86 6.83 -18.92 -6.45
C LYS A 86 7.92 -19.01 -7.51
N GLU A 87 7.74 -18.35 -8.65
CA GLU A 87 8.71 -18.31 -9.76
C GLU A 87 9.60 -17.06 -9.73
N LEU A 88 9.37 -16.17 -8.76
CA LEU A 88 10.02 -14.86 -8.64
C LEU A 88 10.96 -14.81 -7.44
N THR A 89 11.95 -13.92 -7.52
CA THR A 89 12.79 -13.59 -6.36
C THR A 89 12.17 -12.44 -5.58
N VAL A 90 11.78 -12.66 -4.33
CA VAL A 90 11.35 -11.57 -3.44
C VAL A 90 12.57 -10.90 -2.83
N THR A 91 12.80 -9.63 -3.15
CA THR A 91 13.97 -8.87 -2.69
C THR A 91 13.66 -8.03 -1.44
N HIS A 92 12.42 -7.57 -1.32
CA HIS A 92 11.95 -6.74 -0.22
C HIS A 92 10.55 -7.16 0.22
N VAL A 93 10.28 -7.07 1.51
CA VAL A 93 8.94 -7.06 2.10
C VAL A 93 8.85 -5.89 3.07
N VAL A 94 7.84 -5.02 2.89
CA VAL A 94 7.49 -3.96 3.85
C VAL A 94 6.03 -4.14 4.26
N ASP A 95 5.78 -4.56 5.50
CA ASP A 95 4.48 -5.09 5.91
C ASP A 95 4.17 -4.74 7.37
N HIS A 96 2.91 -4.88 7.78
CA HIS A 96 2.46 -4.75 9.17
C HIS A 96 1.65 -5.95 9.65
N HIS A 97 1.43 -6.93 8.79
CA HIS A 97 0.71 -8.16 9.11
C HIS A 97 1.57 -9.19 9.84
N ARG A 98 0.92 -10.26 10.32
CA ARG A 98 1.62 -11.47 10.77
C ARG A 98 2.40 -12.10 9.60
N ILE A 99 3.41 -12.89 9.93
CA ILE A 99 4.18 -13.64 8.93
C ILE A 99 3.70 -15.09 8.87
N ALA A 100 3.25 -15.54 7.70
CA ALA A 100 2.84 -16.92 7.45
C ALA A 100 2.94 -17.24 5.96
N ASN A 101 3.06 -18.54 5.61
CA ASN A 101 3.06 -19.00 4.22
C ASN A 101 4.03 -18.23 3.28
N PHE A 102 5.16 -17.80 3.84
CA PHE A 102 6.20 -17.03 3.16
C PHE A 102 7.55 -17.71 3.38
N GLU A 103 8.28 -17.95 2.30
CA GLU A 103 9.63 -18.50 2.31
C GLU A 103 10.45 -17.93 1.16
N THR A 104 11.77 -17.80 1.35
CA THR A 104 12.71 -17.39 0.31
C THR A 104 13.92 -18.31 0.26
N ALA A 105 14.48 -18.48 -0.94
CA ALA A 105 15.71 -19.27 -1.13
C ALA A 105 16.99 -18.52 -0.72
N ALA A 106 16.95 -17.18 -0.72
CA ALA A 106 18.07 -16.31 -0.40
C ALA A 106 17.67 -15.28 0.67
N PRO A 107 18.65 -14.72 1.40
CA PRO A 107 18.40 -13.55 2.25
C PRO A 107 17.78 -12.40 1.45
N LEU A 108 16.89 -11.66 2.11
CA LEU A 108 16.20 -10.50 1.55
C LEU A 108 16.14 -9.36 2.57
N TYR A 109 15.68 -8.19 2.14
CA TYR A 109 15.24 -7.13 3.06
C TYR A 109 13.83 -7.43 3.54
N TYR A 110 13.62 -7.53 4.85
CA TYR A 110 12.30 -7.75 5.43
C TYR A 110 12.10 -6.77 6.57
N HIS A 111 11.20 -5.80 6.39
CA HIS A 111 10.89 -4.80 7.40
C HIS A 111 9.40 -4.87 7.71
N ALA A 112 9.07 -5.47 8.86
CA ALA A 112 7.72 -5.45 9.36
C ALA A 112 7.68 -4.87 10.77
N GLU A 113 6.70 -3.98 10.98
CA GLU A 113 6.45 -3.37 12.27
C GLU A 113 4.97 -3.54 12.65
N PRO A 114 4.64 -3.79 13.93
CA PRO A 114 3.27 -3.93 14.38
C PRO A 114 2.58 -2.56 14.51
N LEU A 115 2.50 -1.82 13.39
CA LEU A 115 1.87 -0.51 13.26
C LEU A 115 0.49 -0.64 12.58
N GLY A 116 -0.27 0.45 12.58
CA GLY A 116 -1.61 0.47 12.03
C GLY A 116 -1.66 0.33 10.52
N CYS A 117 -0.58 0.65 9.80
CA CYS A 117 -0.54 0.72 8.34
C CYS A 117 0.89 0.54 7.78
N SER A 118 1.05 -0.14 6.65
CA SER A 118 2.35 -0.31 5.97
C SER A 118 2.90 1.03 5.46
N SER A 119 2.04 1.95 5.06
CA SER A 119 2.45 3.32 4.71
C SER A 119 3.11 4.08 5.87
N THR A 120 2.79 3.77 7.13
CA THR A 120 3.51 4.32 8.31
C THR A 120 4.95 3.78 8.36
N VAL A 121 5.14 2.48 8.10
CA VAL A 121 6.47 1.85 8.03
C VAL A 121 7.30 2.50 6.93
N ILE A 122 6.73 2.64 5.73
CA ILE A 122 7.40 3.28 4.59
C ILE A 122 7.74 4.74 4.90
N TYR A 123 6.87 5.49 5.61
CA TYR A 123 7.17 6.85 6.02
C TYR A 123 8.42 6.97 6.89
N LYS A 124 8.61 6.01 7.80
CA LYS A 124 9.84 5.92 8.61
C LYS A 124 11.06 5.67 7.73
N GLU A 125 10.94 4.86 6.66
CA GLU A 125 12.03 4.64 5.72
C GLU A 125 12.37 5.88 4.88
N PHE A 126 11.39 6.68 4.46
CA PHE A 126 11.64 7.98 3.83
C PHE A 126 12.51 8.87 4.74
N LYS A 127 12.13 8.98 6.02
CA LYS A 127 12.89 9.73 7.03
C LYS A 127 14.30 9.17 7.23
N ALA A 128 14.42 7.85 7.40
CA ALA A 128 15.70 7.19 7.65
C ALA A 128 16.69 7.37 6.49
N ASN A 129 16.18 7.44 5.26
CA ASN A 129 16.99 7.65 4.06
C ASN A 129 17.17 9.12 3.68
N ASN A 130 16.65 10.06 4.48
CA ASN A 130 16.66 11.51 4.18
C ASN A 130 16.06 11.84 2.79
N VAL A 131 15.01 11.11 2.40
CA VAL A 131 14.26 11.37 1.17
C VAL A 131 13.01 12.18 1.54
N GLU A 132 12.86 13.35 0.94
CA GLU A 132 11.67 14.17 1.12
C GLU A 132 10.45 13.49 0.48
N VAL A 133 9.31 13.51 1.18
CA VAL A 133 8.02 13.04 0.67
C VAL A 133 7.37 14.17 -0.12
N PRO A 134 7.13 14.04 -1.44
CA PRO A 134 6.37 15.04 -2.20
C PRO A 134 4.95 15.18 -1.66
N ALA A 135 4.40 16.41 -1.66
CA ALA A 135 3.06 16.71 -1.16
C ALA A 135 1.96 15.75 -1.67
N LYS A 136 2.00 15.40 -2.96
CA LYS A 136 1.08 14.41 -3.55
C LYS A 136 1.20 13.03 -2.89
N LEU A 137 2.43 12.52 -2.73
CA LEU A 137 2.65 11.23 -2.08
C LEU A 137 2.32 11.28 -0.59
N ALA A 138 2.55 12.40 0.08
CA ALA A 138 2.14 12.57 1.47
C ALA A 138 0.62 12.43 1.63
N GLY A 139 -0.13 13.00 0.68
CA GLY A 139 -1.58 12.83 0.57
C GLY A 139 -2.00 11.38 0.36
N LEU A 140 -1.29 10.63 -0.49
CA LEU A 140 -1.57 9.20 -0.64
C LEU A 140 -1.27 8.43 0.66
N MET A 141 -0.10 8.63 1.27
CA MET A 141 0.32 7.92 2.49
C MET A 141 -0.63 8.16 3.66
N LEU A 142 -1.07 9.41 3.90
CA LEU A 142 -2.04 9.66 4.96
C LEU A 142 -3.39 9.01 4.67
N SER A 143 -3.76 8.85 3.38
CA SER A 143 -5.01 8.18 2.99
C SER A 143 -4.99 6.71 3.34
N ALA A 144 -3.87 6.03 3.06
CA ALA A 144 -3.65 4.64 3.47
C ALA A 144 -3.76 4.48 4.98
N ILE A 145 -3.07 5.35 5.75
CA ILE A 145 -3.12 5.28 7.21
C ILE A 145 -4.55 5.52 7.71
N ILE A 146 -5.29 6.48 7.14
CA ILE A 146 -6.69 6.71 7.51
C ILE A 146 -7.58 5.49 7.18
N SER A 147 -7.32 4.80 6.07
CA SER A 147 -8.07 3.61 5.65
C SER A 147 -7.94 2.48 6.68
N ASP A 148 -6.71 1.99 6.92
CA ASP A 148 -6.47 0.85 7.82
C ASP A 148 -6.84 1.15 9.27
N THR A 149 -6.65 2.40 9.67
CA THR A 149 -6.92 2.82 11.05
C THR A 149 -8.34 3.33 11.25
N LEU A 150 -9.19 3.36 10.21
CA LEU A 150 -10.54 3.92 10.25
C LEU A 150 -10.56 5.32 10.88
N LEU A 151 -9.77 6.24 10.31
CA LEU A 151 -9.54 7.59 10.84
C LEU A 151 -9.00 7.57 12.28
N LEU A 152 -7.95 6.77 12.52
CA LEU A 152 -7.27 6.64 13.81
C LEU A 152 -8.18 6.13 14.95
N LYS A 153 -9.20 5.33 14.63
CA LYS A 153 -10.16 4.75 15.60
C LYS A 153 -10.04 3.24 15.75
N SER A 154 -9.38 2.57 14.82
CA SER A 154 -9.12 1.13 14.86
C SER A 154 -8.24 0.77 16.08
N PRO A 155 -8.43 -0.39 16.71
CA PRO A 155 -7.53 -0.88 17.76
C PRO A 155 -6.10 -1.16 17.27
N THR A 156 -5.86 -1.22 15.96
CA THR A 156 -4.50 -1.35 15.39
C THR A 156 -3.73 -0.04 15.39
N THR A 157 -4.39 1.10 15.59
CA THR A 157 -3.77 2.43 15.57
C THR A 157 -2.73 2.57 16.68
N THR A 158 -1.54 3.06 16.33
CA THR A 158 -0.45 3.40 17.25
C THR A 158 -0.19 4.90 17.30
N ASP A 159 0.58 5.35 18.31
CA ASP A 159 1.03 6.75 18.39
C ASP A 159 1.89 7.16 17.19
N GLU A 160 2.59 6.21 16.55
CA GLU A 160 3.39 6.46 15.35
C GLU A 160 2.51 6.74 14.13
N ASP A 161 1.38 6.04 13.99
CA ASP A 161 0.38 6.31 12.93
C ASP A 161 -0.23 7.70 13.11
N VAL A 162 -0.56 8.07 14.35
CA VAL A 162 -1.11 9.39 14.69
C VAL A 162 -0.11 10.50 14.37
N ALA A 163 1.17 10.30 14.67
CA ALA A 163 2.23 11.25 14.35
C ALA A 163 2.44 11.37 12.83
N ALA A 164 2.50 10.23 12.12
CA ALA A 164 2.67 10.18 10.68
C ALA A 164 1.54 10.92 9.95
N VAL A 165 0.27 10.66 10.30
CA VAL A 165 -0.88 11.35 9.68
C VAL A 165 -0.79 12.87 9.85
N LYS A 166 -0.41 13.36 11.02
CA LYS A 166 -0.31 14.81 11.27
C LYS A 166 0.78 15.46 10.42
N GLU A 167 1.97 14.85 10.36
CA GLU A 167 3.07 15.37 9.55
C GLU A 167 2.76 15.28 8.06
N LEU A 168 2.21 14.15 7.59
CA LEU A 168 1.82 13.97 6.20
C LEU A 168 0.70 14.92 5.78
N ALA A 169 -0.25 15.21 6.66
CA ALA A 169 -1.32 16.19 6.42
C ALA A 169 -0.78 17.61 6.24
N GLU A 170 0.22 18.00 7.05
CA GLU A 170 0.92 19.28 6.89
C GLU A 170 1.65 19.34 5.54
N ILE A 171 2.37 18.28 5.16
CA ILE A 171 3.09 18.19 3.88
C ILE A 171 2.12 18.22 2.69
N ALA A 172 0.98 17.52 2.79
CA ALA A 172 -0.05 17.47 1.76
C ALA A 172 -0.90 18.75 1.70
N GLY A 173 -0.90 19.57 2.75
CA GLY A 173 -1.72 20.77 2.86
C GLY A 173 -3.21 20.47 3.00
N VAL A 174 -3.58 19.40 3.70
CA VAL A 174 -4.98 18.96 3.86
C VAL A 174 -5.39 18.88 5.34
N ASN A 175 -6.67 19.15 5.62
CA ASN A 175 -7.25 18.80 6.91
C ASN A 175 -7.59 17.31 6.90
N TYR A 176 -6.79 16.48 7.58
CA TYR A 176 -6.95 15.02 7.53
C TYR A 176 -8.28 14.52 8.11
N GLU A 177 -8.90 15.25 9.05
CA GLU A 177 -10.18 14.84 9.65
C GLU A 177 -11.33 15.05 8.66
N GLU A 178 -11.38 16.21 8.00
CA GLU A 178 -12.37 16.52 6.98
C GLU A 178 -12.19 15.62 5.74
N TYR A 179 -10.95 15.56 5.24
CA TYR A 179 -10.56 14.72 4.11
C TYR A 179 -10.86 13.24 4.37
N GLY A 180 -10.42 12.71 5.52
CA GLY A 180 -10.58 11.30 5.84
C GLY A 180 -12.04 10.89 6.00
N LEU A 181 -12.88 11.77 6.52
CA LEU A 181 -14.33 11.52 6.58
C LEU A 181 -14.96 11.45 5.19
N GLU A 182 -14.54 12.29 4.25
CA GLU A 182 -14.98 12.23 2.85
C GLU A 182 -14.52 10.94 2.17
N MET A 183 -13.25 10.57 2.37
CA MET A 183 -12.65 9.35 1.84
C MET A 183 -13.39 8.09 2.30
N LEU A 184 -13.56 7.90 3.61
CA LEU A 184 -14.24 6.73 4.17
C LEU A 184 -15.71 6.64 3.69
N LYS A 185 -16.39 7.78 3.56
CA LYS A 185 -17.76 7.82 3.01
C LYS A 185 -17.80 7.33 1.56
N ALA A 186 -16.81 7.69 0.73
CA ALA A 186 -16.73 7.22 -0.64
C ALA A 186 -16.61 5.69 -0.72
N GLY A 187 -15.86 5.07 0.19
CA GLY A 187 -15.76 3.61 0.32
C GLY A 187 -17.07 2.91 0.69
N THR A 188 -17.97 3.60 1.40
CA THR A 188 -19.25 3.04 1.86
C THR A 188 -20.40 3.10 0.85
N ASN A 189 -20.15 3.44 -0.41
CA ASN A 189 -21.17 3.44 -1.45
C ASN A 189 -21.53 2.01 -1.90
N LEU A 190 -22.33 1.31 -1.09
CA LEU A 190 -22.73 -0.09 -1.30
C LEU A 190 -23.97 -0.26 -2.17
N SER A 191 -24.72 0.83 -2.43
CA SER A 191 -26.02 0.79 -3.12
C SER A 191 -25.97 0.26 -4.57
N SER A 192 -24.78 0.23 -5.17
CA SER A 192 -24.55 -0.22 -6.54
C SER A 192 -23.87 -1.60 -6.63
N LYS A 193 -23.54 -2.23 -5.49
CA LYS A 193 -22.78 -3.49 -5.43
C LYS A 193 -23.68 -4.71 -5.29
N THR A 194 -23.30 -5.79 -5.97
CA THR A 194 -23.89 -7.12 -5.85
C THR A 194 -23.40 -7.85 -4.60
N GLU A 195 -24.11 -8.91 -4.17
CA GLU A 195 -23.71 -9.74 -3.03
C GLU A 195 -22.30 -10.33 -3.21
N GLU A 196 -21.96 -10.78 -4.42
CA GLU A 196 -20.65 -11.33 -4.74
C GLU A 196 -19.53 -10.28 -4.62
N GLU A 197 -19.78 -9.06 -5.10
CA GLU A 197 -18.84 -7.93 -4.94
C GLU A 197 -18.66 -7.53 -3.48
N LEU A 198 -19.71 -7.62 -2.65
CA LEU A 198 -19.62 -7.31 -1.22
C LEU A 198 -18.76 -8.32 -0.46
N ILE A 199 -18.84 -9.61 -0.81
CA ILE A 199 -18.10 -10.67 -0.12
C ILE A 199 -16.62 -10.71 -0.57
N SER A 200 -16.31 -10.24 -1.77
CA SER A 200 -14.97 -10.32 -2.37
C SER A 200 -14.15 -9.03 -2.26
N ALA A 201 -14.78 -7.87 -2.04
CA ALA A 201 -14.10 -6.56 -2.11
C ALA A 201 -12.90 -6.39 -1.17
N ASP A 202 -12.93 -7.02 0.01
CA ASP A 202 -11.85 -6.98 1.01
C ASP A 202 -11.67 -8.36 1.65
N ALA A 203 -11.60 -9.39 0.79
CA ALA A 203 -11.39 -10.76 1.21
C ALA A 203 -9.92 -11.15 1.10
N LYS A 204 -9.33 -11.52 2.23
CA LYS A 204 -7.97 -12.09 2.34
C LYS A 204 -8.08 -13.57 2.75
N SER A 205 -7.24 -14.44 2.18
CA SER A 205 -7.18 -15.90 2.46
C SER A 205 -5.84 -16.31 3.05
#